data_AF-A0A0S7EKA0-F1
#
_entry.id   AF-A0A0S7EKA0-F1
#
_cell.length_a   1.000
_cell.length_b   1.000
_cell.length_c   1.000
_cell.angle_alpha   90.00
_cell.angle_beta   90.00
_cell.angle_gamma   90.00
#
_symmetry.space_group_name_H-M   'P 1'
#
loop_
_entity.id
_entity.type
_entity.pdbx_description
1 polymer ?
#
loop_
_entity_poly.entity_id
_entity_poly.type
_entity_poly.pdbx_seq_one_letter_code
_entity_poly.pdbx_strand_id
1 'polypeptide(L)'
;PTQYGAIRTVRTQGLFSYREDYRPSSGRSSPQPEPWLVEPSLESTDSGRVSPLRRDGSWFMQLLHNETKRLEEWCKEMEGEAEEHDLSEEILGKIRSAVGSAQLLMSQKFQQFYWLCQQNLDPSA
;
A
#
# COMPACT_ATOMS: atom_id res chain seq x y z
N PRO A 1 12.28 33.93 -26.88
CA PRO A 1 11.13 33.25 -26.21
C PRO A 1 11.63 32.05 -25.38
N THR A 2 11.61 32.25 -24.06
CA THR A 2 11.56 31.24 -22.97
C THR A 2 12.58 30.09 -22.95
N GLN A 3 13.70 30.34 -22.28
CA GLN A 3 14.38 29.32 -21.47
C GLN A 3 13.53 29.03 -20.22
N TYR A 4 13.18 27.77 -19.95
CA TYR A 4 12.94 27.23 -18.59
C TYR A 4 12.92 25.70 -18.65
N GLY A 5 13.73 25.06 -17.79
CA GLY A 5 13.73 23.60 -17.64
C GLY A 5 14.94 23.04 -16.91
N ALA A 6 15.49 23.76 -15.93
CA ALA A 6 16.50 23.17 -15.04
C ALA A 6 15.80 22.19 -14.11
N ILE A 7 15.92 20.89 -14.39
CA ILE A 7 15.54 19.82 -13.45
C ILE A 7 16.47 19.95 -12.25
N ARG A 8 15.95 20.48 -11.14
CA ARG A 8 16.66 20.48 -9.85
C ARG A 8 16.56 19.09 -9.25
N THR A 9 17.53 18.23 -9.55
CA THR A 9 17.73 16.99 -8.79
C THR A 9 18.35 17.35 -7.44
N VAL A 10 17.66 17.02 -6.35
CA VAL A 10 18.21 17.17 -5.00
C VAL A 10 19.25 16.06 -4.82
N ARG A 11 20.53 16.41 -4.93
CA ARG A 11 21.66 15.50 -4.70
C ARG A 11 21.88 15.38 -3.19
N THR A 12 21.30 14.38 -2.54
CA THR A 12 21.58 14.10 -1.12
C THR A 12 22.98 13.51 -0.99
N GLN A 13 24.01 14.35 -0.81
CA GLN A 13 25.36 13.92 -0.42
C GLN A 13 25.43 13.62 1.08
N GLY A 14 24.69 12.61 1.54
CA GLY A 14 24.71 12.19 2.94
C GLY A 14 24.27 10.75 3.09
N LEU A 15 25.17 9.90 3.55
CA LEU A 15 24.87 8.53 3.96
C LEU A 15 23.99 8.60 5.21
N PHE A 16 22.72 8.22 5.08
CA PHE A 16 21.78 8.14 6.20
C PHE A 16 22.19 6.96 7.09
N SER A 17 23.14 7.19 8.01
CA SER A 17 23.50 6.19 9.02
C SER A 17 22.50 6.28 10.16
N TYR A 18 21.60 5.31 10.26
CA TYR A 18 20.77 5.14 11.44
C TYR A 18 21.70 4.77 12.61
N ARG A 19 21.73 5.60 13.64
CA ARG A 19 22.48 5.28 14.86
C ARG A 19 21.64 4.32 15.68
N GLU A 20 22.09 3.08 15.72
CA GLU A 20 21.43 1.95 16.37
C GLU A 20 21.83 1.89 17.85
N ASP A 21 21.28 2.81 18.66
CA ASP A 21 21.57 2.87 20.09
C ASP A 21 20.28 3.02 20.91
N TYR A 22 19.37 2.05 20.83
CA TYR A 22 18.38 1.79 21.88
C TYR A 22 18.05 0.30 21.96
N ARG A 23 18.88 -0.45 22.70
CA ARG A 23 18.55 -1.82 23.13
C ARG A 23 18.48 -1.89 24.65
N PRO A 24 17.29 -2.06 25.23
CA PRO A 24 17.13 -2.80 26.47
C PRO A 24 16.89 -4.28 26.17
N SER A 25 17.36 -5.09 27.11
CA SER A 25 17.51 -6.54 27.08
C SER A 25 16.25 -7.36 26.75
N SER A 26 16.49 -8.43 25.98
CA SER A 26 15.88 -9.77 26.05
C SER A 26 14.35 -9.93 26.08
N GLY A 27 13.84 -10.54 25.00
CA GLY A 27 12.79 -11.55 25.11
C GLY A 27 11.44 -11.21 24.50
N ARG A 28 11.33 -11.13 23.17
CA ARG A 28 10.12 -11.58 22.48
C ARG A 28 10.42 -11.89 21.01
N SER A 29 9.95 -13.05 20.59
CA SER A 29 9.89 -13.57 19.22
C SER A 29 9.70 -12.47 18.17
N SER A 30 10.55 -12.51 17.15
CA SER A 30 10.37 -11.77 15.89
C SER A 30 8.90 -11.80 15.49
N PRO A 31 8.26 -10.67 15.12
CA PRO A 31 6.95 -10.73 14.49
C PRO A 31 7.11 -11.62 13.27
N GLN A 32 6.32 -12.69 13.23
CA GLN A 32 6.26 -13.58 12.09
C GLN A 32 6.10 -12.70 10.83
N PRO A 33 6.88 -12.91 9.76
CA PRO A 33 6.65 -12.17 8.51
C PRO A 33 5.18 -12.30 8.14
N GLU A 34 4.57 -11.15 7.82
CA GLU A 34 3.14 -11.06 7.56
C GLU A 34 2.71 -12.11 6.50
N PRO A 35 1.48 -12.67 6.60
CA PRO A 35 1.03 -13.81 5.79
C PRO A 35 1.13 -13.60 4.27
N TRP A 36 1.21 -12.36 3.80
CA TRP A 36 1.35 -12.02 2.37
C TRP A 36 2.78 -12.15 1.83
N LEU A 37 3.79 -12.32 2.69
CA LEU A 37 5.20 -12.56 2.32
C LEU A 37 5.56 -14.04 2.21
N VAL A 38 4.62 -14.95 2.47
CA VAL A 38 4.85 -16.38 2.27
C VAL A 38 4.75 -16.66 0.77
N GLU A 39 5.90 -16.55 0.09
CA GLU A 39 6.13 -17.29 -1.15
C GLU A 39 5.82 -18.77 -0.87
N PRO A 40 4.95 -19.43 -1.65
CA PRO A 40 4.64 -20.83 -1.40
C PRO A 40 5.93 -21.62 -1.54
N SER A 41 6.39 -22.20 -0.43
CA SER A 41 7.51 -23.13 -0.45
C SER A 41 7.18 -24.26 -1.41
N LEU A 42 8.01 -24.39 -2.44
CA LEU A 42 8.03 -25.49 -3.38
C LEU A 42 8.32 -26.80 -2.64
N GLU A 43 7.28 -27.45 -2.12
CA GLU A 43 7.35 -28.88 -1.86
C GLU A 43 6.76 -29.62 -3.06
N SER A 44 7.67 -30.12 -3.88
CA SER A 44 7.37 -31.05 -4.96
C SER A 44 6.68 -32.28 -4.40
N THR A 45 5.38 -32.42 -4.68
CA THR A 45 4.76 -33.74 -4.75
C THR A 45 3.91 -33.84 -6.02
N ASP A 46 4.26 -34.84 -6.81
CA ASP A 46 3.66 -35.29 -8.06
C ASP A 46 2.14 -35.46 -7.96
N SER A 47 1.39 -34.65 -8.72
CA SER A 47 0.12 -35.03 -9.37
C SER A 47 -0.48 -33.84 -10.12
N GLY A 48 -0.37 -33.86 -11.46
CA GLY A 48 -1.36 -33.30 -12.37
C GLY A 48 -1.83 -31.85 -12.17
N ARG A 49 -1.08 -30.90 -12.74
CA ARG A 49 -1.56 -29.61 -13.25
C ARG A 49 -2.43 -28.79 -12.30
N VAL A 50 -1.82 -28.21 -11.28
CA VAL A 50 -2.26 -26.88 -10.80
C VAL A 50 -1.04 -25.99 -10.88
N SER A 51 -0.96 -25.17 -11.92
CA SER A 51 0.00 -24.07 -11.97
C SER A 51 -0.11 -23.30 -10.63
N PRO A 52 0.98 -22.82 -10.02
CA PRO A 52 0.88 -21.93 -8.86
C PRO A 52 -0.15 -20.86 -9.24
N LEU A 53 -1.23 -20.69 -8.45
CA LEU A 53 -2.36 -19.81 -8.76
C LEU A 53 -1.81 -18.56 -9.44
N ARG A 54 -2.02 -18.47 -10.76
CA ARG A 54 -1.29 -17.51 -11.58
C ARG A 54 -1.80 -16.14 -11.14
N ARG A 55 -0.98 -15.39 -10.41
CA ARG A 55 -1.28 -14.00 -10.00
C ARG A 55 -1.23 -13.13 -11.26
N ASP A 56 -2.26 -13.22 -12.09
CA ASP A 56 -2.43 -12.42 -13.29
C ASP A 56 -3.13 -11.09 -12.98
N GLY A 57 -3.29 -10.23 -13.98
CA GLY A 57 -3.96 -8.94 -13.81
C GLY A 57 -5.36 -9.05 -13.21
N SER A 58 -6.10 -10.15 -13.44
CA SER A 58 -7.44 -10.35 -12.88
C SER A 58 -7.38 -10.57 -11.37
N TRP A 59 -6.41 -11.35 -10.90
CA TRP A 59 -6.16 -11.53 -9.46
C TRP A 59 -5.83 -10.20 -8.77
N PHE A 60 -4.94 -9.39 -9.37
CA PHE A 60 -4.56 -8.09 -8.81
C PHE A 60 -5.71 -7.07 -8.84
N MET A 61 -6.56 -7.07 -9.86
CA MET A 61 -7.76 -6.23 -9.90
C MET A 61 -8.73 -6.57 -8.78
N GLN A 62 -8.92 -7.86 -8.48
CA GLN A 62 -9.81 -8.28 -7.41
C GLN A 62 -9.24 -7.96 -6.03
N LEU A 63 -7.92 -8.13 -5.83
CA LEU A 63 -7.25 -7.68 -4.61
C LEU A 63 -7.37 -6.17 -4.42
N LEU A 64 -7.12 -5.40 -5.48
CA LEU A 64 -7.24 -3.94 -5.46
C LEU A 64 -8.66 -3.51 -5.09
N HIS A 65 -9.68 -4.17 -5.66
CA HIS A 65 -11.08 -3.87 -5.34
C HIS A 65 -11.40 -4.13 -3.86
N ASN A 66 -10.95 -5.26 -3.31
CA ASN A 66 -11.16 -5.59 -1.90
C ASN A 66 -10.47 -4.58 -0.97
N GLU A 67 -9.22 -4.21 -1.27
CA GLU A 67 -8.49 -3.23 -0.45
C GLU A 67 -9.09 -1.81 -0.58
N THR A 68 -9.58 -1.43 -1.76
CA THR A 68 -10.30 -0.16 -1.95
C THR A 68 -11.54 -0.13 -1.06
N LYS A 69 -12.37 -1.17 -1.13
CA LYS A 69 -13.61 -1.24 -0.36
C LYS A 69 -13.34 -1.19 1.15
N ARG A 70 -12.36 -1.95 1.63
CA ARG A 70 -11.97 -1.94 3.04
C ARG A 70 -11.49 -0.55 3.50
N LEU A 71 -10.71 0.13 2.67
CA LEU A 71 -10.22 1.47 3.00
C LEU A 71 -11.33 2.53 2.95
N GLU A 72 -12.31 2.40 2.06
CA GLU A 72 -13.54 3.22 2.03
C GLU A 72 -14.38 3.04 3.29
N GLU A 73 -14.56 1.79 3.75
CA GLU A 73 -15.28 1.48 4.99
C GLU A 73 -14.61 2.14 6.19
N TRP A 74 -13.28 2.05 6.30
CA TRP A 74 -12.51 2.73 7.36
C TRP A 74 -12.59 4.25 7.28
N CYS A 75 -12.57 4.84 6.09
CA CYS A 75 -12.75 6.29 5.95
C CYS A 75 -14.10 6.72 6.52
N LYS A 76 -15.17 6.00 6.16
CA LYS A 76 -16.52 6.29 6.62
C LYS A 76 -16.67 6.10 8.14
N GLU A 77 -16.07 5.06 8.70
CA GLU A 77 -16.06 4.81 10.13
C GLU A 77 -15.36 5.93 10.89
N MET A 78 -14.15 6.33 10.46
CA MET A 78 -13.42 7.45 11.08
C MET A 78 -14.13 8.79 10.94
N GLU A 79 -14.80 9.04 9.81
CA GLU A 79 -15.62 10.24 9.62
C GLU A 79 -16.83 10.24 10.55
N GLY A 80 -17.51 9.11 10.71
CA GLY A 80 -18.63 8.97 11.64
C GLY A 80 -18.20 9.13 13.10
N GLU A 81 -17.10 8.49 13.50
CA GLU A 81 -16.57 8.60 14.86
C GLU A 81 -16.09 10.02 15.17
N ALA A 82 -15.62 10.77 14.17
CA ALA A 82 -15.28 12.18 14.32
C ALA A 82 -16.50 13.10 14.48
N GLU A 83 -17.67 12.71 13.96
CA GLU A 83 -18.93 13.47 14.11
C GLU A 83 -19.66 13.13 15.41
N GLU A 84 -19.56 11.87 15.87
CA GLU A 84 -20.21 11.38 17.08
C GLU A 84 -19.46 11.77 18.38
N HIS A 85 -18.15 12.00 18.32
CA HIS A 85 -17.32 12.34 19.48
C HIS A 85 -16.89 13.81 19.51
N ASP A 86 -16.90 14.42 20.70
CA ASP A 86 -16.39 15.78 20.96
C ASP A 86 -14.85 15.79 20.98
N LEU A 87 -14.25 15.62 19.80
CA LEU A 87 -12.80 15.60 19.60
C LEU A 87 -12.24 17.02 19.45
N SER A 88 -10.98 17.21 19.85
CA SER A 88 -10.30 18.50 19.64
C SER A 88 -10.03 18.75 18.14
N GLU A 89 -9.96 20.03 17.74
CA GLU A 89 -9.66 20.42 16.35
C GLU A 89 -8.32 19.86 15.83
N GLU A 90 -7.34 19.66 16.70
CA GLU A 90 -6.08 19.02 16.32
C GLU A 90 -6.31 17.57 15.87
N ILE A 91 -7.15 16.82 16.60
CA ILE A 91 -7.47 15.42 16.28
C ILE A 91 -8.34 15.36 15.03
N LEU A 92 -9.36 16.22 14.92
CA LEU A 92 -10.20 16.32 13.72
C LEU A 92 -9.37 16.66 12.48
N GLY A 93 -8.38 17.54 12.61
CA GLY A 93 -7.43 17.85 11.53
C GLY A 93 -6.63 16.63 11.07
N LYS A 94 -6.16 15.79 12.01
CA LYS A 94 -5.46 14.53 11.69
C LYS A 94 -6.37 13.53 10.99
N ILE A 95 -7.62 13.38 11.47
CA ILE A 95 -8.61 12.49 10.85
C ILE A 95 -8.88 12.93 9.41
N ARG A 96 -9.22 14.20 9.18
CA ARG A 96 -9.46 14.76 7.84
C ARG A 96 -8.25 14.57 6.91
N SER A 97 -7.04 14.77 7.44
CA SER A 97 -5.81 14.58 6.67
C SER A 97 -5.56 13.12 6.29
N ALA A 98 -5.79 12.18 7.22
CA ALA A 98 -5.64 10.75 6.97
C ALA A 98 -6.68 10.24 5.95
N VAL A 99 -7.95 10.60 6.16
CA VAL A 99 -9.06 10.23 5.26
C VAL A 99 -8.83 10.82 3.87
N GLY A 100 -8.48 12.11 3.77
CA GLY A 100 -8.18 12.75 2.48
C GLY A 100 -6.99 12.10 1.78
N SER A 101 -5.96 11.68 2.51
CA SER A 101 -4.80 10.97 1.93
C SER A 101 -5.19 9.60 1.40
N ALA A 102 -6.03 8.85 2.12
CA ALA A 102 -6.55 7.56 1.68
C ALA A 102 -7.43 7.68 0.44
N GLN A 103 -8.35 8.65 0.41
CA GLN A 103 -9.18 8.94 -0.76
C GLN A 103 -8.35 9.33 -1.99
N LEU A 104 -7.29 10.11 -1.79
CA LEU A 104 -6.36 10.48 -2.86
C LEU A 104 -5.58 9.27 -3.39
N LEU A 105 -5.11 8.39 -2.51
CA LEU A 105 -4.43 7.15 -2.87
C LEU A 105 -5.33 6.28 -3.77
N MET A 106 -6.59 6.10 -3.37
CA MET A 106 -7.58 5.32 -4.12
C MET A 106 -7.92 5.97 -5.47
N SER A 107 -8.12 7.29 -5.50
CA SER A 107 -8.48 8.01 -6.73
C SER A 107 -7.32 8.18 -7.71
N GLN A 108 -6.07 8.05 -7.24
CA GLN A 108 -4.88 8.23 -8.08
C GLN A 108 -4.13 6.92 -8.30
N LYS A 109 -3.45 6.40 -7.27
CA LYS A 109 -2.53 5.27 -7.42
C LYS A 109 -3.25 3.96 -7.66
N PHE A 110 -4.41 3.75 -7.04
CA PHE A 110 -5.19 2.54 -7.32
C PHE A 110 -5.76 2.58 -8.73
N GLN A 111 -6.29 3.73 -9.19
CA GLN A 111 -6.70 3.88 -10.58
C GLN A 111 -5.55 3.62 -11.56
N GLN A 112 -4.36 4.18 -11.31
CA GLN A 112 -3.17 3.88 -12.13
C GLN A 112 -2.84 2.38 -12.15
N PHE A 113 -2.89 1.72 -10.99
CA PHE A 113 -2.61 0.29 -10.87
C PHE A 113 -3.67 -0.57 -11.57
N TYR A 114 -4.94 -0.21 -11.48
CA TYR A 114 -6.04 -0.86 -12.19
C TYR A 114 -5.79 -0.86 -13.71
N TRP A 115 -5.42 0.29 -14.27
CA TRP A 115 -5.08 0.40 -15.69
C TRP A 115 -3.90 -0.48 -16.09
N LEU A 116 -2.85 -0.55 -15.25
CA LEU A 116 -1.71 -1.45 -15.50
C LEU A 116 -2.13 -2.93 -15.46
N CYS A 117 -3.04 -3.31 -14.56
CA CYS A 117 -3.58 -4.66 -14.52
C CYS A 117 -4.41 -4.98 -15.78
N GLN A 118 -5.17 -4.01 -16.27
CA GLN A 118 -5.95 -4.19 -17.50
C GLN A 118 -5.05 -4.33 -18.73
N GLN A 119 -3.98 -3.52 -18.82
CA GLN A 119 -2.94 -3.67 -19.85
C GLN A 119 -2.23 -5.03 -19.77
N ASN A 120 -2.00 -5.56 -18.56
CA ASN A 120 -1.41 -6.90 -18.39
C ASN A 120 -2.30 -8.02 -18.94
N LEU A 121 -3.62 -7.83 -18.96
CA LEU A 121 -4.59 -8.81 -19.44
C LEU A 121 -4.88 -8.71 -20.93
N ASP A 122 -4.59 -7.56 -21.55
CA ASP A 122 -4.81 -7.36 -22.97
C ASP A 122 -3.55 -7.81 -23.76
N PRO A 123 -3.58 -8.96 -24.44
CA PRO A 123 -2.44 -9.44 -25.23
C PRO A 123 -2.18 -8.59 -26.48
N SER A 124 -3.05 -7.61 -26.78
CA SER A 124 -2.95 -6.72 -27.94
C SER A 124 -2.51 -5.29 -27.58
N ALA A 125 -2.27 -4.98 -26.30
CA ALA A 125 -1.86 -3.65 -25.84
C ALA A 125 -0.42 -3.27 -26.22
#